data_AF-A0A834XPL8-F1
#
_entry.id   AF-A0A834XPL8-F1
#
_cell.length_a   1.000
_cell.length_b   1.000
_cell.length_c   1.000
_cell.angle_alpha   90.00
_cell.angle_beta   90.00
_cell.angle_gamma   90.00
#
_symmetry.space_group_name_H-M   'P 1'
#
loop_
_entity.id
_entity.type
_entity.pdbx_description
1 polymer ?
#
loop_
_entity_poly.entity_id
_entity_poly.type
_entity_poly.pdbx_seq_one_letter_code
_entity_poly.pdbx_strand_id
1 'polypeptide(L)'
;MKIPESYTHATAALYYAVNYMPPGADQVEAAKECFSYINNLPEGTIDIDNDKRIKIENKYRKYTSKHILHTYGLGDDKYLNLVDYPEQLVRALYYDKTIPERYRCATKNRPDINSSVNDLGKVFNINLVKIRLELLEEWLQPDTGEIKNDSITVAGICQDDTSSSLIDTFTFDDNLLRACYIISCGDHEQFIGHLITMGLTEDFHCPGVRYRALRVVQSITDENTIQELSKINSSTMNEYLKSLQYLTDLQRLGIGYSISGFDSCSKEKLIQVLISNQYCCSRSLRLVPQLFIDYHIDNYELLLHTCPVVNKLKFFDIIHSCFRAQQPHFAAALLPFVEDTDKQLILNEISLNYHDIDSVIKKLKKIEKKRIVRQVSYLT
;
A
#
# COMPACT_ATOMS: atom_id res chain seq x y z
N MET A 1 61.15 16.79 14.94
CA MET A 1 60.61 18.13 15.28
C MET A 1 59.79 17.96 16.55
N LYS A 2 60.19 18.55 17.68
CA LYS A 2 59.46 18.39 18.95
C LYS A 2 58.11 19.10 18.87
N ILE A 3 57.06 18.40 19.27
CA ILE A 3 55.67 18.86 19.31
C ILE A 3 55.53 20.02 20.31
N PRO A 4 54.78 21.09 20.02
CA PRO A 4 54.41 22.08 21.02
C PRO A 4 53.43 21.48 22.03
N GLU A 5 53.80 21.41 23.32
CA GLU A 5 52.94 20.94 24.43
C GLU A 5 51.59 21.68 24.51
N SER A 6 51.47 22.86 23.90
CA SER A 6 50.24 23.64 23.85
C SER A 6 49.06 22.91 23.19
N TYR A 7 49.29 22.10 22.14
CA TYR A 7 48.22 21.42 21.41
C TYR A 7 47.60 20.26 22.18
N THR A 8 48.42 19.51 22.93
CA THR A 8 47.96 18.38 23.76
C THR A 8 47.17 18.89 24.97
N HIS A 9 47.62 19.96 25.62
CA HIS A 9 46.90 20.61 26.71
C HIS A 9 45.56 21.21 26.25
N ALA A 10 45.54 21.88 25.10
CA ALA A 10 44.30 22.42 24.53
C ALA A 10 43.28 21.31 24.22
N THR A 11 43.73 20.21 23.61
CA THR A 11 42.87 19.05 23.32
C THR A 11 42.29 18.45 24.60
N ALA A 12 43.11 18.29 25.65
CA ALA A 12 42.66 17.77 26.94
C ALA A 12 41.65 18.70 27.63
N ALA A 13 41.85 20.02 27.55
CA ALA A 13 40.94 21.01 28.12
C ALA A 13 39.57 21.01 27.41
N LEU A 14 39.55 20.98 26.07
CA LEU A 14 38.33 20.88 25.28
C LEU A 14 37.60 19.56 25.58
N TYR A 15 38.34 18.45 25.61
CA TYR A 15 37.75 17.14 25.95
C TYR A 15 37.19 17.10 27.37
N TYR A 16 37.84 17.76 28.33
CA TYR A 16 37.33 17.91 29.68
C TYR A 16 35.99 18.67 29.65
N ALA A 17 35.92 19.82 28.98
CA ALA A 17 34.68 20.60 28.87
C ALA A 17 33.51 19.76 28.32
N VAL A 18 33.74 18.97 27.28
CA VAL A 18 32.75 18.05 26.69
C VAL A 18 32.17 17.07 27.72
N ASN A 19 33.03 16.51 28.59
CA ASN A 19 32.62 15.48 29.55
C ASN A 19 31.82 16.02 30.74
N TYR A 20 32.02 17.30 31.09
CA TYR A 20 31.40 17.91 32.26
C TYR A 20 30.25 18.87 31.92
N MET A 21 29.99 19.12 30.63
CA MET A 21 28.80 19.85 30.22
C MET A 21 27.52 19.03 30.41
N PRO A 22 26.42 19.67 30.85
CA PRO A 22 25.13 19.00 30.97
C PRO A 22 24.61 18.54 29.59
N PRO A 23 23.87 17.43 29.51
CA PRO A 23 23.27 16.99 28.25
C PRO A 23 22.40 18.07 27.62
N GLY A 24 22.61 18.36 26.34
CA GLY A 24 21.87 19.40 25.63
C GLY A 24 22.69 20.07 24.53
N ALA A 25 22.21 21.22 24.07
CA ALA A 25 22.83 21.99 22.99
C ALA A 25 24.28 22.40 23.31
N ASP A 26 24.55 22.84 24.54
CA ASP A 26 25.89 23.26 24.95
C ASP A 26 26.91 22.11 24.87
N GLN A 27 26.52 20.90 25.32
CA GLN A 27 27.38 19.71 25.21
C GLN A 27 27.65 19.33 23.75
N VAL A 28 26.67 19.49 22.87
CA VAL A 28 26.85 19.26 21.43
C VAL A 28 27.83 20.27 20.85
N GLU A 29 27.69 21.56 21.19
CA GLU A 29 28.57 22.60 20.67
C GLU A 29 30.01 22.43 21.17
N ALA A 30 30.21 22.13 22.46
CA ALA A 30 31.54 21.82 22.97
C ALA A 30 32.15 20.59 22.29
N ALA A 31 31.35 19.55 22.02
CA ALA A 31 31.85 18.35 21.35
C ALA A 31 32.23 18.62 19.89
N LYS A 32 31.44 19.46 19.20
CA LYS A 32 31.70 19.92 17.84
C LYS A 32 32.97 20.76 17.75
N GLU A 33 33.15 21.72 18.65
CA GLU A 33 34.36 22.54 18.74
C GLU A 33 35.60 21.68 19.03
N CYS A 34 35.49 20.73 19.96
CA CYS A 34 36.56 19.79 20.26
C CYS A 34 36.95 18.93 19.04
N PHE A 35 35.97 18.42 18.30
CA PHE A 35 36.19 17.65 17.07
C PHE A 35 36.79 18.51 15.94
N SER A 36 36.25 19.70 15.72
CA SER A 36 36.73 20.67 14.73
C SER A 36 38.18 21.06 14.98
N TYR A 37 38.51 21.39 16.25
CA TYR A 37 39.88 21.73 16.64
C TYR A 37 40.87 20.64 16.24
N ILE A 38 40.53 19.38 16.48
CA ILE A 38 41.40 18.22 16.21
C ILE A 38 41.56 17.95 14.71
N ASN A 39 40.52 18.16 13.91
CA ASN A 39 40.58 17.97 12.46
C ASN A 39 41.40 19.06 11.76
N ASN A 40 41.49 20.26 12.35
CA ASN A 40 42.23 21.38 11.80
C ASN A 40 43.72 21.41 12.23
N LEU A 41 44.20 20.43 12.99
CA LEU A 41 45.60 20.37 13.40
C LEU A 41 46.52 19.97 12.22
N PRO A 42 47.70 20.57 12.06
CA PRO A 42 48.59 20.30 10.92
C PRO A 42 49.06 18.83 10.88
N GLU A 43 49.18 18.25 9.69
CA GLU A 43 49.72 16.90 9.52
C GLU A 43 51.14 16.79 10.13
N GLY A 44 51.38 15.73 10.91
CA GLY A 44 52.66 15.52 11.61
C GLY A 44 52.82 16.26 12.95
N THR A 45 51.83 17.02 13.42
CA THR A 45 51.87 17.65 14.77
C THR A 45 51.60 16.67 15.92
N ILE A 46 51.28 15.41 15.61
CA ILE A 46 50.44 14.60 16.48
C ILE A 46 50.95 13.16 16.60
N ASP A 47 51.34 12.82 17.83
CA ASP A 47 51.26 11.47 18.40
C ASP A 47 50.01 11.39 19.33
N ILE A 48 48.95 12.12 18.96
CA ILE A 48 47.60 11.86 19.49
C ILE A 48 47.23 10.55 18.84
N ASP A 49 47.46 9.50 19.61
CA ASP A 49 46.93 8.16 19.43
C ASP A 49 45.61 8.21 18.65
N ASN A 50 45.56 7.52 17.51
CA ASN A 50 44.37 7.46 16.66
C ASN A 50 43.12 7.10 17.49
N ASP A 51 43.29 6.32 18.57
CA ASP A 51 42.22 5.99 19.51
C ASP A 51 41.60 7.21 20.19
N LYS A 52 42.36 8.26 20.49
CA LYS A 52 41.83 9.50 21.09
C LYS A 52 41.02 10.30 20.09
N ARG A 53 41.48 10.38 18.82
CA ARG A 53 40.71 11.03 17.75
C ARG A 53 39.37 10.32 17.54
N ILE A 54 39.40 9.00 17.45
CA ILE A 54 38.21 8.15 17.31
C ILE A 54 37.26 8.34 18.51
N LYS A 55 37.78 8.39 19.74
CA LYS A 55 36.95 8.63 20.95
C LYS A 55 36.23 9.98 20.91
N ILE A 56 36.89 11.02 20.43
CA ILE A 56 36.32 12.37 20.36
C ILE A 56 35.28 12.47 19.26
N GLU A 57 35.57 11.91 18.09
CA GLU A 57 34.61 11.79 16.99
C GLU A 57 33.36 11.01 17.41
N ASN A 58 33.53 9.86 18.08
CA ASN A 58 32.42 9.05 18.58
C ASN A 58 31.57 9.80 19.61
N LYS A 59 32.18 10.58 20.51
CA LYS A 59 31.45 11.42 21.47
C LYS A 59 30.67 12.54 20.77
N TYR A 60 31.31 13.24 19.84
CA TYR A 60 30.65 14.27 19.04
C TYR A 60 29.43 13.69 18.31
N ARG A 61 29.61 12.60 17.57
CA ARG A 61 28.51 11.91 16.88
C ARG A 61 27.41 11.51 17.85
N LYS A 62 27.75 10.80 18.93
CA LYS A 62 26.78 10.30 19.91
C LYS A 62 25.97 11.39 20.58
N TYR A 63 26.61 12.47 21.05
CA TYR A 63 25.90 13.57 21.70
C TYR A 63 25.03 14.34 20.71
N THR A 64 25.56 14.61 19.51
CA THR A 64 24.81 15.30 18.46
C THR A 64 23.58 14.50 18.02
N SER A 65 23.71 13.18 17.80
CA SER A 65 22.59 12.33 17.41
C SER A 65 21.50 12.25 18.47
N LYS A 66 21.87 12.10 19.75
CA LYS A 66 20.90 12.12 20.86
C LYS A 66 20.16 13.46 20.93
N HIS A 67 20.88 14.56 20.77
CA HIS A 67 20.27 15.89 20.75
C HIS A 67 19.31 16.05 19.58
N ILE A 68 19.70 15.66 18.36
CA ILE A 68 18.83 15.67 17.17
C ILE A 68 17.54 14.89 17.45
N LEU A 69 17.65 13.66 17.97
CA LEU A 69 16.48 12.83 18.28
C LEU A 69 15.53 13.53 19.26
N HIS A 70 16.05 14.12 20.34
CA HIS A 70 15.20 14.88 21.28
C HIS A 70 14.57 16.13 20.64
N THR A 71 15.32 16.87 19.82
CA THR A 71 14.84 18.09 19.13
C THR A 71 13.66 17.81 18.20
N TYR A 72 13.66 16.66 17.52
CA TYR A 72 12.57 16.26 16.63
C TYR A 72 11.46 15.43 17.31
N GLY A 73 11.47 15.29 18.65
CA GLY A 73 10.47 14.51 19.38
C GLY A 73 10.59 12.99 19.20
N LEU A 74 11.80 12.52 18.86
CA LEU A 74 12.18 11.12 18.61
C LEU A 74 13.15 10.60 19.70
N GLY A 75 13.16 11.22 20.88
CA GLY A 75 14.04 10.88 22.00
C GLY A 75 13.66 9.61 22.78
N ASP A 76 13.03 8.64 22.12
CA ASP A 76 12.65 7.36 22.73
C ASP A 76 13.87 6.42 22.83
N ASP A 77 13.91 5.58 23.88
CA ASP A 77 15.00 4.62 24.10
C ASP A 77 15.24 3.68 22.91
N LYS A 78 14.16 3.32 22.17
CA LYS A 78 14.25 2.51 20.94
C LYS A 78 15.16 3.12 19.88
N TYR A 79 15.26 4.44 19.82
CA TYR A 79 16.14 5.17 18.90
C TYR A 79 17.47 5.54 19.54
N LEU A 80 17.45 5.97 20.81
CA LEU A 80 18.67 6.34 21.54
C LEU A 80 19.66 5.16 21.64
N ASN A 81 19.17 3.93 21.72
CA ASN A 81 19.99 2.71 21.75
C ASN A 81 20.62 2.35 20.40
N LEU A 82 20.16 2.95 19.29
CA LEU A 82 20.68 2.70 17.93
C LEU A 82 21.69 3.77 17.47
N VAL A 83 22.03 4.75 18.31
CA VAL A 83 22.95 5.85 17.94
C VAL A 83 24.34 5.34 17.53
N ASP A 84 24.78 4.21 18.08
CA ASP A 84 26.05 3.59 17.71
C ASP A 84 25.96 2.80 16.38
N TYR A 85 24.75 2.64 15.80
CA TYR A 85 24.44 1.94 14.55
C TYR A 85 23.62 2.85 13.59
N PRO A 86 24.26 3.85 12.95
CA PRO A 86 23.57 4.95 12.28
C PRO A 86 22.63 4.54 11.13
N GLU A 87 23.01 3.57 10.31
CA GLU A 87 22.14 3.08 9.23
C GLU A 87 20.90 2.35 9.77
N GLN A 88 21.06 1.56 10.85
CA GLN A 88 19.95 0.88 11.52
C GLN A 88 19.02 1.89 12.19
N LEU A 89 19.57 2.95 12.79
CA LEU A 89 18.80 4.06 13.33
C LEU A 89 17.95 4.73 12.24
N VAL A 90 18.53 5.05 11.08
CA VAL A 90 17.79 5.66 9.95
C VAL A 90 16.65 4.75 9.49
N ARG A 91 16.89 3.43 9.32
CA ARG A 91 15.82 2.49 8.96
C ARG A 91 14.74 2.43 10.04
N ALA A 92 15.12 2.34 11.32
CA ALA A 92 14.16 2.28 12.43
C ALA A 92 13.29 3.54 12.54
N LEU A 93 13.85 4.72 12.25
CA LEU A 93 13.10 5.98 12.17
C LEU A 93 12.05 5.95 11.06
N TYR A 94 12.41 5.42 9.89
CA TYR A 94 11.49 5.28 8.76
C TYR A 94 10.42 4.21 8.94
N TYR A 95 10.64 3.25 9.84
CA TYR A 95 9.63 2.30 10.28
C TYR A 95 8.70 2.84 11.39
N ASP A 96 8.92 4.05 11.89
CA ASP A 96 8.11 4.62 12.96
C ASP A 96 6.62 4.65 12.62
N LYS A 97 5.79 4.19 13.57
CA LYS A 97 4.34 4.08 13.42
C LYS A 97 3.64 5.41 13.18
N THR A 98 4.23 6.54 13.59
CA THR A 98 3.63 7.85 13.35
C THR A 98 3.58 8.21 11.87
N ILE A 99 4.37 7.56 11.01
CA ILE A 99 4.35 7.79 9.55
C ILE A 99 3.01 7.36 8.96
N PRO A 100 2.56 6.10 9.05
CA PRO A 100 1.25 5.72 8.54
C PRO A 100 0.10 6.34 9.36
N GLU A 101 0.22 6.44 10.68
CA GLU A 101 -0.85 6.96 11.56
C GLU A 101 -1.28 8.39 11.17
N ARG A 102 -0.35 9.25 10.75
CA ARG A 102 -0.66 10.65 10.38
C ARG A 102 -1.57 10.80 9.16
N TYR A 103 -1.73 9.75 8.35
CA TYR A 103 -2.65 9.72 7.21
C TYR A 103 -4.02 9.14 7.55
N ARG A 104 -4.13 8.40 8.67
CA ARG A 104 -5.35 7.69 9.06
C ARG A 104 -6.17 8.45 10.11
N CYS A 105 -5.50 9.15 11.02
CA CYS A 105 -6.17 9.86 12.10
C CYS A 105 -5.41 11.13 12.51
N ALA A 106 -6.11 12.01 13.22
CA ALA A 106 -5.48 13.17 13.84
C ALA A 106 -4.57 12.71 14.99
N THR A 107 -3.26 12.76 14.79
CA THR A 107 -2.28 12.42 15.82
C THR A 107 -1.76 13.70 16.50
N LYS A 108 -1.61 13.66 17.83
CA LYS A 108 -1.00 14.76 18.60
C LYS A 108 0.51 14.83 18.41
N ASN A 109 1.16 13.69 18.20
CA ASN A 109 2.58 13.60 17.93
C ASN A 109 2.81 13.35 16.44
N ARG A 110 3.57 14.23 15.79
CA ARG A 110 3.85 14.18 14.35
C ARG A 110 5.30 14.62 14.10
N PRO A 111 6.28 13.80 14.54
CA PRO A 111 7.68 14.15 14.37
C PRO A 111 8.04 14.30 12.89
N ASP A 112 8.95 15.22 12.60
CA ASP A 112 9.55 15.38 11.28
C ASP A 112 10.76 14.45 11.14
N ILE A 113 10.45 13.20 10.79
CA ILE A 113 11.45 12.14 10.63
C ILE A 113 12.39 12.43 9.46
N ASN A 114 11.91 13.01 8.35
CA ASN A 114 12.77 13.34 7.22
C ASN A 114 13.85 14.37 7.60
N SER A 115 13.49 15.43 8.32
CA SER A 115 14.46 16.43 8.79
C SER A 115 15.43 15.84 9.82
N SER A 116 14.94 15.03 10.77
CA SER A 116 15.80 14.31 11.71
C SER A 116 16.80 13.39 11.00
N VAL A 117 16.35 12.63 10.00
CA VAL A 117 17.22 11.74 9.21
C VAL A 117 18.24 12.52 8.39
N ASN A 118 17.84 13.66 7.81
CA ASN A 118 18.76 14.53 7.06
C ASN A 118 19.89 15.06 7.96
N ASP A 119 19.58 15.48 9.19
CA ASP A 119 20.60 15.97 10.12
C ASP A 119 21.49 14.84 10.64
N LEU A 120 20.93 13.66 10.91
CA LEU A 120 21.73 12.46 11.23
C LEU A 120 22.64 12.05 10.07
N GLY A 121 22.15 12.13 8.83
CA GLY A 121 22.93 11.84 7.63
C GLY A 121 24.16 12.73 7.50
N LYS A 122 24.07 14.01 7.86
CA LYS A 122 25.21 14.94 7.89
C LYS A 122 26.23 14.56 8.97
N VAL A 123 25.77 14.15 10.16
CA VAL A 123 26.65 13.79 11.30
C VAL A 123 27.49 12.54 11.01
N PHE A 124 26.89 11.56 10.36
CA PHE A 124 27.51 10.25 10.09
C PHE A 124 28.00 10.07 8.65
N ASN A 125 27.79 11.07 7.77
CA ASN A 125 28.08 10.98 6.34
C ASN A 125 27.40 9.77 5.66
N ILE A 126 26.12 9.55 5.97
CA ILE A 126 25.35 8.41 5.46
C ILE A 126 24.85 8.72 4.04
N ASN A 127 24.94 7.72 3.15
CA ASN A 127 24.27 7.79 1.86
C ASN A 127 22.76 7.58 2.03
N LEU A 128 22.04 8.66 2.36
CA LEU A 128 20.59 8.63 2.57
C LEU A 128 19.83 8.23 1.31
N VAL A 129 20.30 8.62 0.12
CA VAL A 129 19.65 8.26 -1.16
C VAL A 129 19.62 6.74 -1.31
N LYS A 130 20.73 6.05 -1.04
CA LYS A 130 20.82 4.59 -1.07
C LYS A 130 19.81 3.94 -0.11
N ILE A 131 19.79 4.35 1.17
CA ILE A 131 18.87 3.76 2.16
C ILE A 131 17.41 3.99 1.76
N ARG A 132 17.06 5.18 1.26
CA ARG A 132 15.70 5.49 0.80
C ARG A 132 15.29 4.63 -0.39
N LEU A 133 16.18 4.43 -1.36
CA LEU A 133 15.92 3.54 -2.51
C LEU A 133 15.73 2.09 -2.05
N GLU A 134 16.58 1.57 -1.18
CA GLU A 134 16.44 0.21 -0.63
C GLU A 134 15.12 0.02 0.13
N LEU A 135 14.72 1.02 0.94
CA LEU A 135 13.44 0.99 1.64
C LEU A 135 12.26 1.04 0.67
N LEU A 136 12.34 1.82 -0.42
CA LEU A 136 11.30 1.84 -1.45
C LEU A 136 11.20 0.47 -2.15
N GLU A 137 12.33 -0.12 -2.55
CA GLU A 137 12.35 -1.44 -3.17
C GLU A 137 11.75 -2.52 -2.25
N GLU A 138 12.06 -2.46 -0.95
CA GLU A 138 11.50 -3.35 0.08
C GLU A 138 9.99 -3.13 0.25
N TRP A 139 9.57 -1.88 0.45
CA TRP A 139 8.18 -1.54 0.77
C TRP A 139 7.22 -1.72 -0.40
N LEU A 140 7.70 -1.62 -1.64
CA LEU A 140 6.88 -1.77 -2.85
C LEU A 140 6.63 -3.23 -3.22
N GLN A 141 7.29 -4.20 -2.57
CA GLN A 141 6.99 -5.62 -2.76
C GLN A 141 5.56 -5.94 -2.32
N PRO A 142 4.69 -6.44 -3.22
CA PRO A 142 3.32 -6.79 -2.85
C PRO A 142 3.33 -7.90 -1.80
N ASP A 143 2.39 -7.89 -0.85
CA ASP A 143 2.29 -8.97 0.13
C ASP A 143 2.17 -10.31 -0.59
N THR A 144 3.06 -11.24 -0.20
CA THR A 144 3.12 -12.62 -0.67
C THR A 144 2.03 -13.50 -0.05
N GLY A 145 0.99 -12.88 0.50
CA GLY A 145 -0.10 -13.52 1.23
C GLY A 145 -0.78 -14.63 0.42
N GLU A 146 -0.53 -15.86 0.89
CA GLU A 146 -1.15 -17.15 0.55
C GLU A 146 -0.62 -17.93 -0.67
N ILE A 147 0.69 -18.06 -0.84
CA ILE A 147 1.22 -19.30 -1.46
C ILE A 147 1.32 -20.36 -0.35
N LYS A 148 0.18 -20.92 0.08
CA LYS A 148 0.18 -22.22 0.75
C LYS A 148 0.46 -23.28 -0.31
N ASN A 149 1.74 -23.50 -0.59
CA ASN A 149 2.16 -24.79 -1.14
C ASN A 149 1.85 -25.85 -0.07
N ASP A 150 0.82 -26.66 -0.30
CA ASP A 150 0.97 -28.10 -0.52
C ASP A 150 -0.34 -28.85 -0.26
N SER A 151 -0.66 -29.70 -1.23
CA SER A 151 -1.65 -30.78 -1.18
C SER A 151 -3.14 -30.41 -1.17
N ILE A 152 -3.79 -30.87 -2.23
CA ILE A 152 -5.22 -31.14 -2.31
C ILE A 152 -5.60 -32.03 -1.12
N THR A 153 -6.28 -31.46 -0.12
CA THR A 153 -7.32 -32.19 0.63
C THR A 153 -8.50 -31.26 0.86
N VAL A 154 -9.59 -31.58 0.16
CA VAL A 154 -10.91 -30.96 0.27
C VAL A 154 -11.56 -31.43 1.57
N ALA A 155 -11.07 -30.96 2.72
CA ALA A 155 -11.70 -31.21 4.02
C ALA A 155 -11.13 -30.26 5.09
N GLY A 156 -11.41 -28.96 4.96
CA GLY A 156 -10.97 -27.95 5.92
C GLY A 156 -11.94 -26.77 5.97
N ILE A 157 -13.17 -27.05 6.39
CA ILE A 157 -14.20 -26.04 6.68
C ILE A 157 -13.72 -25.18 7.86
N CYS A 158 -13.80 -23.86 7.69
CA CYS A 158 -13.88 -22.82 8.72
C CYS A 158 -12.93 -22.99 9.93
N GLN A 159 -11.75 -22.38 9.85
CA GLN A 159 -11.05 -21.95 11.06
C GLN A 159 -11.06 -20.42 11.13
N ASP A 160 -11.63 -19.94 12.24
CA ASP A 160 -11.59 -18.58 12.74
C ASP A 160 -10.14 -18.16 12.97
N ASP A 161 -9.50 -17.55 11.98
CA ASP A 161 -8.33 -16.70 12.24
C ASP A 161 -8.80 -15.26 12.44
N THR A 162 -9.25 -15.01 13.68
CA THR A 162 -9.41 -13.66 14.22
C THR A 162 -8.01 -13.08 14.48
N SER A 163 -7.28 -12.76 13.42
CA SER A 163 -6.11 -11.89 13.46
C SER A 163 -5.83 -11.31 12.07
N SER A 164 -6.31 -10.09 11.87
CA SER A 164 -5.73 -9.04 11.02
C SER A 164 -5.64 -9.15 9.48
N SER A 165 -6.26 -10.12 8.78
CA SER A 165 -6.18 -10.17 7.29
C SER A 165 -7.48 -9.95 6.53
N LEU A 166 -8.61 -9.71 7.22
CA LEU A 166 -9.93 -9.54 6.58
C LEU A 166 -10.10 -8.19 5.84
N ILE A 167 -9.11 -7.30 5.91
CA ILE A 167 -9.04 -6.08 5.11
C ILE A 167 -7.60 -5.89 4.65
N ASP A 168 -7.22 -6.50 3.53
CA ASP A 168 -6.19 -5.91 2.66
C ASP A 168 -6.78 -5.82 1.26
N THR A 169 -7.51 -4.74 1.08
CA THR A 169 -7.73 -4.13 -0.23
C THR A 169 -6.53 -3.23 -0.49
N PHE A 170 -6.36 -2.78 -1.72
CA PHE A 170 -5.49 -1.67 -2.13
C PHE A 170 -5.79 -0.31 -1.44
N THR A 171 -6.24 -0.33 -0.18
CA THR A 171 -6.00 0.73 0.79
C THR A 171 -4.51 0.99 0.90
N PHE A 172 -4.15 2.22 1.23
CA PHE A 172 -2.78 2.58 1.58
C PHE A 172 -2.30 1.72 2.76
N ASP A 173 -1.65 0.61 2.42
CA ASP A 173 -0.98 -0.21 3.40
C ASP A 173 0.11 0.63 4.07
N ASP A 174 0.56 0.15 5.22
CA ASP A 174 1.55 0.80 6.05
C ASP A 174 2.85 1.15 5.29
N ASN A 175 3.22 0.31 4.32
CA ASN A 175 4.44 0.46 3.53
C ASN A 175 4.25 1.49 2.41
N LEU A 176 3.07 1.54 1.79
CA LEU A 176 2.74 2.53 0.75
C LEU A 176 2.68 3.95 1.33
N LEU A 177 2.16 4.10 2.57
CA LEU A 177 2.17 5.38 3.28
C LEU A 177 3.59 5.82 3.63
N ARG A 178 4.44 4.88 4.04
CA ARG A 178 5.87 5.15 4.28
C ARG A 178 6.60 5.54 3.00
N ALA A 179 6.31 4.89 1.87
CA ALA A 179 6.85 5.24 0.56
C ALA A 179 6.44 6.67 0.13
N CYS A 180 5.18 7.07 0.32
CA CYS A 180 4.77 8.46 0.07
C CYS A 180 5.52 9.45 0.99
N TYR A 181 5.69 9.11 2.27
CA TYR A 181 6.36 9.98 3.22
C TYR A 181 7.86 10.15 2.94
N ILE A 182 8.57 9.07 2.61
CA ILE A 182 10.02 9.11 2.38
C ILE A 182 10.40 9.96 1.16
N ILE A 183 9.53 9.97 0.14
CA ILE A 183 9.74 10.74 -1.10
C ILE A 183 9.38 12.21 -0.92
N SER A 184 8.56 12.56 0.08
CA SER A 184 8.24 13.96 0.41
C SER A 184 9.44 14.75 0.96
N CYS A 185 10.66 14.19 0.93
CA CYS A 185 11.90 14.89 1.26
C CYS A 185 12.38 15.76 0.08
N GLY A 186 13.24 16.75 0.34
CA GLY A 186 13.52 17.89 -0.56
C GLY A 186 14.07 17.61 -1.97
N ASP A 187 14.27 16.36 -2.39
CA ASP A 187 14.66 15.98 -3.75
C ASP A 187 13.70 14.92 -4.33
N HIS A 188 12.44 15.31 -4.52
CA HIS A 188 11.37 14.39 -4.92
C HIS A 188 11.44 13.99 -6.41
N GLU A 189 12.03 14.82 -7.28
CA GLU A 189 12.05 14.60 -8.73
C GLU A 189 12.84 13.34 -9.12
N GLN A 190 14.00 13.11 -8.50
CA GLN A 190 14.81 11.91 -8.75
C GLN A 190 14.04 10.63 -8.36
N PHE A 191 13.39 10.62 -7.19
CA PHE A 191 12.63 9.47 -6.71
C PHE A 191 11.37 9.24 -7.55
N ILE A 192 10.67 10.30 -7.97
CA ILE A 192 9.51 10.19 -8.87
C ILE A 192 9.94 9.60 -10.21
N GLY A 193 11.04 10.10 -10.80
CA GLY A 193 11.58 9.56 -12.05
C GLY A 193 11.91 8.07 -11.93
N HIS A 194 12.57 7.67 -10.84
CA HIS A 194 12.87 6.27 -10.56
C HIS A 194 11.61 5.40 -10.43
N LEU A 195 10.58 5.86 -9.69
CA LEU A 195 9.32 5.13 -9.56
C LEU A 195 8.54 5.04 -10.87
N ILE A 196 8.58 6.06 -11.72
CA ILE A 196 7.98 6.03 -13.06
C ILE A 196 8.68 4.97 -13.91
N THR A 197 10.02 4.94 -13.91
CA THR A 197 10.78 3.89 -14.60
C THR A 197 10.42 2.50 -14.06
N MET A 198 10.35 2.32 -12.74
CA MET A 198 9.96 1.07 -12.10
C MET A 198 8.54 0.63 -12.49
N GLY A 199 7.61 1.59 -12.61
CA GLY A 199 6.21 1.35 -12.94
C GLY A 199 5.92 1.03 -14.40
N LEU A 200 6.66 1.64 -15.32
CA LEU A 200 6.42 1.56 -16.77
C LEU A 200 7.29 0.52 -17.49
N THR A 201 8.38 0.05 -16.86
CA THR A 201 9.27 -0.94 -17.48
C THR A 201 8.79 -2.36 -17.19
N GLU A 202 8.43 -3.13 -18.22
CA GLU A 202 7.76 -4.43 -18.04
C GLU A 202 8.69 -5.55 -17.56
N ASP A 203 9.97 -5.49 -17.91
CA ASP A 203 10.87 -6.65 -17.84
C ASP A 203 11.48 -6.89 -16.45
N PHE A 204 11.48 -5.88 -15.57
CA PHE A 204 12.24 -5.93 -14.32
C PHE A 204 11.39 -6.15 -13.07
N HIS A 205 10.09 -5.89 -13.15
CA HIS A 205 9.22 -5.85 -11.96
C HIS A 205 7.89 -6.54 -12.21
N CYS A 206 7.42 -7.27 -11.21
CA CYS A 206 6.10 -7.87 -11.26
C CYS A 206 5.00 -6.78 -11.28
N PRO A 207 3.81 -7.07 -11.83
CA PRO A 207 2.68 -6.15 -11.86
C PRO A 207 2.37 -5.46 -10.52
N GLY A 208 2.53 -6.17 -9.39
CA GLY A 208 2.28 -5.60 -8.06
C GLY A 208 3.24 -4.49 -7.67
N VAL A 209 4.54 -4.67 -7.93
CA VAL A 209 5.55 -3.62 -7.69
C VAL A 209 5.29 -2.43 -8.62
N ARG A 210 5.03 -2.70 -9.91
CA ARG A 210 4.72 -1.66 -10.91
C ARG A 210 3.50 -0.84 -10.52
N TYR A 211 2.43 -1.51 -10.09
CA TYR A 211 1.21 -0.88 -9.61
C TYR A 211 1.49 0.02 -8.42
N ARG A 212 2.17 -0.50 -7.39
CA ARG A 212 2.43 0.25 -6.15
C ARG A 212 3.34 1.44 -6.39
N ALA A 213 4.37 1.32 -7.23
CA ALA A 213 5.25 2.43 -7.60
C ALA A 213 4.46 3.59 -8.22
N LEU A 214 3.60 3.31 -9.20
CA LEU A 214 2.77 4.33 -9.85
C LEU A 214 1.69 4.90 -8.91
N ARG A 215 1.16 4.09 -7.99
CA ARG A 215 0.24 4.59 -6.95
C ARG A 215 0.90 5.58 -6.00
N VAL A 216 2.16 5.34 -5.61
CA VAL A 216 2.93 6.31 -4.83
C VAL A 216 3.05 7.62 -5.60
N VAL A 217 3.46 7.56 -6.87
CA VAL A 217 3.59 8.74 -7.76
C VAL A 217 2.28 9.52 -7.85
N GLN A 218 1.16 8.86 -8.12
CA GLN A 218 -0.18 9.49 -8.17
C GLN A 218 -0.59 10.19 -6.88
N SER A 219 0.03 9.86 -5.76
CA SER A 219 -0.38 10.33 -4.45
C SER A 219 0.48 11.48 -3.91
N ILE A 220 1.65 11.69 -4.51
CA ILE A 220 2.59 12.75 -4.12
C ILE A 220 2.72 13.85 -5.18
N THR A 221 2.25 13.60 -6.40
CA THR A 221 2.43 14.48 -7.56
C THR A 221 1.11 14.72 -8.28
N ASP A 222 0.95 15.89 -8.89
CA ASP A 222 -0.22 16.20 -9.71
C ASP A 222 -0.15 15.55 -11.11
N GLU A 223 -1.31 15.47 -11.74
CA GLU A 223 -1.51 14.79 -13.02
C GLU A 223 -0.67 15.38 -14.17
N ASN A 224 -0.36 16.69 -14.13
CA ASN A 224 0.44 17.34 -15.19
C ASN A 224 1.89 16.89 -15.12
N THR A 225 2.51 16.94 -13.94
CA THR A 225 3.91 16.50 -13.76
C THR A 225 4.06 15.01 -14.07
N ILE A 226 3.06 14.19 -13.74
CA ILE A 226 3.06 12.78 -14.13
C ILE A 226 3.04 12.63 -15.66
N GLN A 227 2.21 13.39 -16.36
CA GLN A 227 2.15 13.36 -17.83
C GLN A 227 3.44 13.87 -18.48
N GLU A 228 4.09 14.88 -17.91
CA GLU A 228 5.37 15.42 -18.37
C GLU A 228 6.49 14.38 -18.24
N LEU A 229 6.60 13.73 -17.08
CA LEU A 229 7.68 12.77 -16.80
C LEU A 229 7.46 11.42 -17.49
N SER A 230 6.21 10.93 -17.55
CA SER A 230 5.89 9.63 -18.16
C SER A 230 5.67 9.70 -19.67
N LYS A 231 5.31 10.87 -20.20
CA LYS A 231 4.82 11.07 -21.58
C LYS A 231 3.55 10.27 -21.90
N ILE A 232 2.81 9.84 -20.88
CA ILE A 232 1.55 9.10 -21.00
C ILE A 232 0.42 10.01 -20.52
N ASN A 233 -0.69 10.05 -21.26
CA ASN A 233 -1.88 10.78 -20.83
C ASN A 233 -2.59 10.06 -19.67
N SER A 234 -3.37 10.81 -18.90
CA SER A 234 -4.06 10.28 -17.72
C SER A 234 -5.00 9.09 -18.00
N SER A 235 -5.75 9.12 -19.11
CA SER A 235 -6.68 8.03 -19.46
C SER A 235 -5.92 6.72 -19.65
N THR A 236 -4.86 6.74 -20.44
CA THR A 236 -4.01 5.58 -20.70
C THR A 236 -3.30 5.11 -19.42
N MET A 237 -2.85 6.03 -18.57
CA MET A 237 -2.24 5.67 -17.29
C MET A 237 -3.23 4.98 -16.35
N ASN A 238 -4.47 5.46 -16.29
CA ASN A 238 -5.51 4.87 -15.45
C ASN A 238 -5.93 3.48 -15.94
N GLU A 239 -6.05 3.29 -17.26
CA GLU A 239 -6.28 1.97 -17.86
C GLU A 239 -5.14 0.99 -17.54
N TYR A 240 -3.90 1.45 -17.70
CA TYR A 240 -2.72 0.65 -17.41
C TYR A 240 -2.61 0.28 -15.91
N LEU A 241 -2.85 1.22 -15.00
CA LEU A 241 -2.94 0.97 -13.56
C LEU A 241 -4.03 -0.04 -13.21
N LYS A 242 -5.19 0.06 -13.87
CA LYS A 242 -6.30 -0.89 -13.70
C LYS A 242 -5.87 -2.29 -14.13
N SER A 243 -5.22 -2.44 -15.28
CA SER A 243 -4.70 -3.74 -15.73
C SER A 243 -3.63 -4.29 -14.77
N LEU A 244 -2.69 -3.47 -14.30
CA LEU A 244 -1.70 -3.89 -13.30
C LEU A 244 -2.34 -4.34 -11.98
N GLN A 245 -3.40 -3.67 -11.53
CA GLN A 245 -4.15 -4.04 -10.33
C GLN A 245 -4.72 -5.46 -10.47
N TYR A 246 -5.46 -5.71 -11.56
CA TYR A 246 -6.05 -7.02 -11.83
C TYR A 246 -4.98 -8.11 -11.98
N LEU A 247 -3.89 -7.83 -12.70
CA LEU A 247 -2.78 -8.76 -12.85
C LEU A 247 -2.13 -9.14 -11.52
N THR A 248 -2.00 -8.19 -10.60
CA THR A 248 -1.45 -8.44 -9.26
C THR A 248 -2.30 -9.45 -8.50
N ASP A 249 -3.62 -9.29 -8.52
CA ASP A 249 -4.53 -10.20 -7.85
C ASP A 249 -4.59 -11.57 -8.54
N LEU A 250 -4.60 -11.60 -9.87
CA LEU A 250 -4.55 -12.85 -10.64
C LEU A 250 -3.26 -13.64 -10.35
N GLN A 251 -2.11 -12.96 -10.27
CA GLN A 251 -0.84 -13.62 -9.93
C GLN A 251 -0.84 -14.22 -8.52
N ARG A 252 -1.45 -13.54 -7.54
CA ARG A 252 -1.64 -14.08 -6.18
C ARG A 252 -2.58 -15.29 -6.15
N LEU A 253 -3.47 -15.36 -7.12
CA LEU A 253 -4.31 -16.52 -7.37
C LEU A 253 -3.60 -17.60 -8.22
N GLY A 254 -2.32 -17.43 -8.56
CA GLY A 254 -1.57 -18.39 -9.39
C GLY A 254 -1.93 -18.34 -10.88
N ILE A 255 -2.62 -17.29 -11.33
CA ILE A 255 -3.03 -17.07 -12.72
C ILE A 255 -2.13 -16.01 -13.35
N GLY A 256 -1.25 -16.45 -14.25
CA GLY A 256 -0.31 -15.57 -14.95
C GLY A 256 -0.88 -15.01 -16.24
N TYR A 257 -0.81 -13.69 -16.41
CA TYR A 257 -1.10 -12.99 -17.66
C TYR A 257 -0.02 -11.94 -17.93
N SER A 258 0.29 -11.70 -19.21
CA SER A 258 0.91 -10.44 -19.64
C SER A 258 -0.15 -9.33 -19.68
N ILE A 259 0.27 -8.06 -19.74
CA ILE A 259 -0.68 -6.94 -19.87
C ILE A 259 -1.49 -7.06 -21.15
N SER A 260 -0.83 -7.23 -22.29
CA SER A 260 -1.51 -7.44 -23.58
C SER A 260 -2.42 -8.67 -23.59
N GLY A 261 -2.02 -9.75 -22.91
CA GLY A 261 -2.80 -10.97 -22.76
C GLY A 261 -4.04 -10.75 -21.90
N PHE A 262 -3.91 -10.00 -20.80
CA PHE A 262 -5.06 -9.64 -19.96
C PHE A 262 -5.99 -8.71 -20.71
N ASP A 263 -5.50 -7.67 -21.37
CA ASP A 263 -6.34 -6.68 -22.06
C ASP A 263 -7.18 -7.33 -23.17
N SER A 264 -6.57 -8.21 -23.96
CA SER A 264 -7.22 -8.90 -25.09
C SER A 264 -8.08 -10.11 -24.70
N CYS A 265 -7.98 -10.65 -23.48
CA CYS A 265 -8.74 -11.83 -23.10
C CYS A 265 -10.23 -11.55 -22.88
N SER A 266 -11.06 -12.59 -23.04
CA SER A 266 -12.47 -12.57 -22.63
C SER A 266 -12.56 -12.55 -21.10
N LYS A 267 -12.99 -11.41 -20.55
CA LYS A 267 -13.18 -11.23 -19.11
C LYS A 267 -14.27 -12.15 -18.56
N GLU A 268 -15.29 -12.47 -19.36
CA GLU A 268 -16.31 -13.48 -19.02
C GLU A 268 -15.70 -14.87 -18.82
N LYS A 269 -14.85 -15.32 -19.74
CA LYS A 269 -14.14 -16.61 -19.59
C LYS A 269 -13.20 -16.59 -18.39
N LEU A 270 -12.51 -15.48 -18.15
CA LEU A 270 -11.66 -15.34 -16.96
C LEU A 270 -12.48 -15.49 -15.68
N ILE A 271 -13.65 -14.85 -15.60
CA ILE A 271 -14.56 -15.00 -14.47
C ILE A 271 -15.01 -16.45 -14.31
N GLN A 272 -15.37 -17.15 -15.39
CA GLN A 272 -15.71 -18.58 -15.33
C GLN A 272 -14.56 -19.42 -14.76
N VAL A 273 -13.32 -19.14 -15.15
CA VAL A 273 -12.12 -19.80 -14.60
C VAL A 273 -11.96 -19.51 -13.11
N LEU A 274 -12.13 -18.26 -12.69
CA LEU A 274 -12.03 -17.83 -11.28
C LEU A 274 -13.09 -18.52 -10.41
N ILE A 275 -14.32 -18.63 -10.91
CA ILE A 275 -15.42 -19.31 -10.23
C ILE A 275 -15.13 -20.81 -10.13
N SER A 276 -14.76 -21.45 -11.24
CA SER A 276 -14.63 -22.90 -11.32
C SER A 276 -13.46 -23.42 -10.47
N ASN A 277 -12.35 -22.68 -10.44
CA ASN A 277 -11.12 -23.14 -9.80
C ASN A 277 -10.89 -22.60 -8.39
N GLN A 278 -11.52 -21.48 -8.01
CA GLN A 278 -11.13 -20.71 -6.82
C GLN A 278 -12.30 -20.11 -6.03
N TYR A 279 -13.48 -20.70 -6.17
CA TYR A 279 -14.73 -20.23 -5.56
C TYR A 279 -14.66 -19.88 -4.07
N CYS A 280 -13.86 -20.62 -3.30
CA CYS A 280 -13.78 -20.46 -1.85
C CYS A 280 -12.72 -19.45 -1.40
N CYS A 281 -11.93 -18.88 -2.32
CA CYS A 281 -10.91 -17.90 -1.97
C CYS A 281 -11.55 -16.50 -1.82
N SER A 282 -11.31 -15.85 -0.68
CA SER A 282 -11.79 -14.49 -0.37
C SER A 282 -11.37 -13.45 -1.42
N ARG A 283 -10.20 -13.63 -2.03
CA ARG A 283 -9.68 -12.77 -3.10
C ARG A 283 -10.44 -12.96 -4.42
N SER A 284 -10.74 -14.20 -4.81
CA SER A 284 -11.55 -14.49 -6.01
C SER A 284 -12.97 -13.93 -5.88
N LEU A 285 -13.62 -14.12 -4.73
CA LEU A 285 -14.96 -13.59 -4.43
C LEU A 285 -15.04 -12.06 -4.48
N ARG A 286 -13.92 -11.36 -4.27
CA ARG A 286 -13.81 -9.89 -4.40
C ARG A 286 -13.52 -9.48 -5.84
N LEU A 287 -12.63 -10.21 -6.51
CA LEU A 287 -12.16 -9.89 -7.86
C LEU A 287 -13.27 -10.03 -8.90
N VAL A 288 -14.08 -11.07 -8.80
CA VAL A 288 -15.17 -11.35 -9.75
C VAL A 288 -16.17 -10.19 -9.84
N PRO A 289 -16.84 -9.73 -8.76
CA PRO A 289 -17.78 -8.62 -8.86
C PRO A 289 -17.11 -7.33 -9.32
N GLN A 290 -15.82 -7.12 -8.99
CA GLN A 290 -15.08 -5.95 -9.48
C GLN A 290 -14.93 -6.01 -11.00
N LEU A 291 -14.53 -7.15 -11.57
CA LEU A 291 -14.44 -7.36 -13.02
C LEU A 291 -15.79 -7.13 -13.73
N PHE A 292 -16.90 -7.58 -13.14
CA PHE A 292 -18.25 -7.33 -13.67
C PHE A 292 -18.54 -5.83 -13.82
N ILE A 293 -18.27 -5.06 -12.77
CA ILE A 293 -18.51 -3.61 -12.73
C ILE A 293 -17.59 -2.89 -13.71
N ASP A 294 -16.30 -3.21 -13.65
CA ASP A 294 -15.23 -2.49 -14.34
C ASP A 294 -15.18 -2.73 -15.84
N TYR A 295 -15.64 -3.89 -16.31
CA TYR A 295 -15.69 -4.27 -17.72
C TYR A 295 -17.11 -4.38 -18.27
N HIS A 296 -18.11 -3.94 -17.51
CA HIS A 296 -19.53 -3.90 -17.93
C HIS A 296 -20.02 -5.24 -18.49
N ILE A 297 -19.81 -6.32 -17.73
CA ILE A 297 -20.21 -7.67 -18.13
C ILE A 297 -21.69 -7.87 -17.79
N ASP A 298 -22.52 -8.17 -18.78
CA ASP A 298 -23.98 -8.28 -18.64
C ASP A 298 -24.48 -9.72 -18.35
N ASN A 299 -23.57 -10.67 -18.10
CA ASN A 299 -23.92 -12.06 -17.79
C ASN A 299 -24.19 -12.27 -16.29
N TYR A 300 -25.36 -11.82 -15.82
CA TYR A 300 -25.74 -11.90 -14.40
C TYR A 300 -26.02 -13.33 -13.89
N GLU A 301 -26.27 -14.27 -14.80
CA GLU A 301 -26.38 -15.70 -14.45
C GLU A 301 -25.04 -16.22 -13.91
N LEU A 302 -23.94 -15.86 -14.58
CA LEU A 302 -22.59 -16.14 -14.13
C LEU A 302 -22.28 -15.51 -12.75
N LEU A 303 -22.79 -14.30 -12.49
CA LEU A 303 -22.67 -13.67 -11.18
C LEU A 303 -23.45 -14.44 -10.10
N LEU A 304 -24.63 -14.96 -10.42
CA LEU A 304 -25.41 -15.70 -9.44
C LEU A 304 -24.73 -17.02 -9.04
N HIS A 305 -24.12 -17.70 -10.01
CA HIS A 305 -23.30 -18.89 -9.74
C HIS A 305 -22.14 -18.60 -8.78
N THR A 306 -21.67 -17.35 -8.68
CA THR A 306 -20.62 -16.92 -7.72
C THR A 306 -21.08 -16.87 -6.26
N CYS A 307 -22.39 -16.85 -6.01
CA CYS A 307 -22.92 -16.62 -4.66
C CYS A 307 -22.91 -17.92 -3.83
N PRO A 308 -22.11 -18.04 -2.75
CA PRO A 308 -21.91 -19.29 -1.98
C PRO A 308 -23.18 -19.80 -1.30
N VAL A 309 -24.22 -18.97 -1.24
CA VAL A 309 -25.52 -19.31 -0.67
C VAL A 309 -26.61 -19.41 -1.73
N VAL A 310 -26.32 -19.25 -3.02
CA VAL A 310 -27.32 -19.27 -4.08
C VAL A 310 -28.10 -20.58 -4.11
N ASN A 311 -27.42 -21.70 -3.93
CA ASN A 311 -28.04 -23.03 -3.86
C ASN A 311 -28.83 -23.25 -2.55
N LYS A 312 -28.69 -22.36 -1.56
CA LYS A 312 -29.49 -22.35 -0.33
C LYS A 312 -30.67 -21.37 -0.43
N LEU A 313 -30.67 -20.49 -1.42
CA LEU A 313 -31.78 -19.58 -1.67
C LEU A 313 -32.89 -20.35 -2.37
N LYS A 314 -34.00 -20.55 -1.68
CA LYS A 314 -35.21 -21.10 -2.28
C LYS A 314 -35.92 -20.00 -3.07
N PHE A 315 -35.45 -19.73 -4.29
CA PHE A 315 -36.00 -18.67 -5.14
C PHE A 315 -37.51 -18.77 -5.31
N PHE A 316 -38.05 -19.99 -5.41
CA PHE A 316 -39.49 -20.23 -5.49
C PHE A 316 -40.26 -19.72 -4.25
N ASP A 317 -39.74 -19.98 -3.04
CA ASP A 317 -40.34 -19.48 -1.79
C ASP A 317 -40.27 -17.96 -1.69
N ILE A 318 -39.16 -17.37 -2.15
CA ILE A 318 -38.96 -15.92 -2.19
C ILE A 318 -39.96 -15.28 -3.16
N ILE A 319 -40.14 -15.87 -4.34
CA ILE A 319 -41.08 -15.41 -5.38
C ILE A 319 -42.52 -15.50 -4.89
N HIS A 320 -42.91 -16.62 -4.28
CA HIS A 320 -44.23 -16.73 -3.64
C HIS A 320 -44.43 -15.70 -2.53
N SER A 321 -43.39 -15.40 -1.76
CA SER A 321 -43.45 -14.34 -0.74
C SER A 321 -43.63 -12.96 -1.37
N CYS A 322 -42.99 -12.69 -2.52
CA CYS A 322 -43.21 -11.46 -3.29
C CYS A 322 -44.66 -11.34 -3.78
N PHE A 323 -45.27 -12.45 -4.23
CA PHE A 323 -46.69 -12.47 -4.61
C PHE A 323 -47.61 -12.26 -3.40
N ARG A 324 -47.35 -12.91 -2.27
CA ARG A 324 -48.10 -12.68 -1.01
C ARG A 324 -48.01 -11.22 -0.53
N ALA A 325 -46.86 -10.59 -0.73
CA ALA A 325 -46.63 -9.18 -0.40
C ALA A 325 -47.19 -8.19 -1.45
N GLN A 326 -47.86 -8.68 -2.50
CA GLN A 326 -48.37 -7.88 -3.62
C GLN A 326 -47.28 -7.05 -4.33
N GLN A 327 -46.05 -7.57 -4.38
CA GLN A 327 -44.91 -6.95 -5.08
C GLN A 327 -44.44 -7.82 -6.27
N PRO A 328 -45.25 -7.96 -7.33
CA PRO A 328 -44.95 -8.83 -8.47
C PRO A 328 -43.72 -8.39 -9.27
N HIS A 329 -43.31 -7.11 -9.18
CA HIS A 329 -42.10 -6.64 -9.84
C HIS A 329 -40.82 -7.20 -9.20
N PHE A 330 -40.82 -7.54 -7.90
CA PHE A 330 -39.68 -8.24 -7.30
C PHE A 330 -39.65 -9.72 -7.70
N ALA A 331 -40.82 -10.35 -7.84
CA ALA A 331 -40.91 -11.70 -8.41
C ALA A 331 -40.39 -11.74 -9.85
N ALA A 332 -40.82 -10.79 -10.68
CA ALA A 332 -40.34 -10.62 -12.04
C ALA A 332 -38.83 -10.41 -12.11
N ALA A 333 -38.27 -9.63 -11.17
CA ALA A 333 -36.83 -9.37 -11.04
C ALA A 333 -35.98 -10.61 -10.71
N LEU A 334 -36.60 -11.72 -10.30
CA LEU A 334 -35.91 -12.96 -9.96
C LEU A 334 -36.03 -14.02 -11.07
N LEU A 335 -36.78 -13.76 -12.14
CA LEU A 335 -37.03 -14.74 -13.22
C LEU A 335 -35.77 -15.35 -13.83
N PRO A 336 -34.68 -14.60 -14.11
CA PRO A 336 -33.44 -15.17 -14.66
C PRO A 336 -32.74 -16.19 -13.76
N PHE A 337 -33.12 -16.26 -12.49
CA PHE A 337 -32.49 -17.11 -11.48
C PHE A 337 -33.28 -18.40 -11.21
N VAL A 338 -34.32 -18.63 -11.99
CA VAL A 338 -35.25 -19.75 -11.84
C VAL A 338 -35.14 -20.65 -13.08
N GLU A 339 -35.38 -21.95 -12.94
CA GLU A 339 -35.36 -22.90 -14.07
C GLU A 339 -36.44 -22.54 -15.11
N ASP A 340 -36.22 -22.87 -16.38
CA ASP A 340 -37.10 -22.46 -17.49
C ASP A 340 -38.54 -22.98 -17.36
N THR A 341 -38.71 -24.16 -16.75
CA THR A 341 -40.03 -24.75 -16.43
C THR A 341 -40.81 -23.88 -15.46
N ASP A 342 -40.14 -23.34 -14.45
CA ASP A 342 -40.73 -22.53 -13.40
C ASP A 342 -40.93 -21.08 -13.84
N LYS A 343 -40.05 -20.56 -14.73
CA LYS A 343 -40.22 -19.22 -15.34
C LYS A 343 -41.58 -19.08 -16.02
N GLN A 344 -42.02 -20.08 -16.79
CA GLN A 344 -43.33 -20.03 -17.47
C GLN A 344 -44.49 -19.99 -16.48
N LEU A 345 -44.42 -20.76 -15.38
CA LEU A 345 -45.44 -20.75 -14.34
C LEU A 345 -45.54 -19.38 -13.67
N ILE A 346 -44.40 -18.78 -13.34
CA ILE A 346 -44.34 -17.46 -12.67
C ILE A 346 -44.82 -16.35 -13.61
N LEU A 347 -44.45 -16.39 -14.90
CA LEU A 347 -44.93 -15.44 -15.90
C LEU A 347 -46.44 -15.53 -16.10
N ASN A 348 -47.00 -16.75 -16.12
CA ASN A 348 -48.44 -16.96 -16.18
C ASN A 348 -49.14 -16.45 -14.91
N GLU A 349 -48.53 -16.64 -13.74
CA GLU A 349 -49.08 -16.14 -12.48
C GLU A 349 -49.07 -14.60 -12.41
N ILE A 350 -48.04 -13.95 -12.97
CA ILE A 350 -47.98 -12.48 -13.11
C ILE A 350 -49.07 -11.99 -14.08
N SER A 351 -49.25 -12.65 -15.22
CA SER A 351 -50.20 -12.20 -16.25
C SER A 351 -51.67 -12.44 -15.87
N LEU A 352 -51.97 -13.53 -15.15
CA LEU A 352 -53.33 -13.89 -14.74
C LEU A 352 -53.80 -13.14 -13.50
N ASN A 353 -52.93 -12.94 -12.50
CA ASN A 353 -53.34 -12.42 -11.19
C ASN A 353 -53.16 -10.90 -11.04
N TYR A 354 -52.48 -10.23 -11.98
CA TYR A 354 -52.25 -8.79 -11.91
C TYR A 354 -52.78 -8.08 -13.15
N HIS A 355 -53.90 -7.36 -12.99
CA HIS A 355 -54.61 -6.66 -14.07
C HIS A 355 -53.84 -5.47 -14.70
N ASP A 356 -52.71 -5.04 -14.11
CA ASP A 356 -51.94 -3.88 -14.56
C ASP A 356 -50.46 -4.25 -14.73
N ILE A 357 -50.19 -5.05 -15.76
CA ILE A 357 -48.84 -5.48 -16.16
C ILE A 357 -47.96 -4.26 -16.49
N ASP A 358 -48.54 -3.21 -17.07
CA ASP A 358 -47.83 -1.96 -17.39
C ASP A 358 -47.26 -1.28 -16.14
N SER A 359 -47.99 -1.28 -15.04
CA SER A 359 -47.50 -0.79 -13.74
C SER A 359 -46.39 -1.65 -13.16
N VAL A 360 -46.44 -2.97 -13.33
CA VAL A 360 -45.35 -3.88 -12.95
C VAL A 360 -44.10 -3.57 -13.76
N ILE A 361 -44.22 -3.46 -15.09
CA ILE A 361 -43.13 -3.10 -16.00
C ILE A 361 -42.55 -1.73 -15.64
N LYS A 362 -43.39 -0.73 -15.33
CA LYS A 362 -42.95 0.62 -14.96
C LYS A 362 -42.16 0.62 -13.64
N LYS A 363 -42.57 -0.18 -12.66
CA LYS A 363 -41.85 -0.36 -11.39
C LYS A 363 -40.54 -1.12 -11.61
N LEU A 364 -40.53 -2.14 -12.47
CA LEU A 364 -39.32 -2.87 -12.86
C LEU A 364 -38.29 -1.94 -13.54
N LYS A 365 -38.74 -1.13 -14.52
CA LYS A 365 -37.93 -0.08 -15.17
C LYS A 365 -37.36 0.94 -14.18
N LYS A 366 -38.07 1.23 -13.09
CA LYS A 366 -37.58 2.13 -12.03
C LYS A 366 -36.46 1.47 -11.21
N ILE A 367 -36.53 0.17 -10.97
CA ILE A 367 -35.46 -0.62 -10.32
C ILE A 367 -34.25 -0.75 -11.26
N GLU A 368 -34.51 -0.95 -12.55
CA GLU A 368 -33.50 -0.98 -13.61
C GLU A 368 -32.71 0.33 -13.72
N LYS A 369 -33.39 1.48 -13.66
CA LYS A 369 -32.72 2.79 -13.63
C LYS A 369 -31.82 2.99 -12.40
N LYS A 370 -32.08 2.28 -11.31
CA LYS A 370 -31.19 2.25 -10.13
C LYS A 370 -30.01 1.28 -10.30
N ARG A 371 -29.86 0.66 -11.48
CA ARG A 371 -28.86 -0.37 -11.83
C ARG A 371 -28.94 -1.62 -10.96
N ILE A 372 -30.09 -1.91 -10.37
CA ILE A 372 -30.26 -3.08 -9.50
C ILE A 372 -30.60 -4.33 -10.33
N VAL A 373 -31.38 -4.21 -11.42
CA VAL A 373 -31.82 -5.35 -12.26
C VAL A 373 -32.22 -4.89 -13.68
N ARG A 374 -31.76 -5.53 -14.78
CA ARG A 374 -32.23 -5.29 -16.18
C ARG A 374 -33.03 -6.49 -16.70
N GLN A 375 -34.37 -6.44 -16.65
CA GLN A 375 -35.22 -7.63 -16.95
C GLN A 375 -36.57 -7.34 -17.62
N VAL A 376 -36.75 -6.14 -18.18
CA VAL A 376 -38.04 -5.74 -18.78
C VAL A 376 -38.46 -6.64 -19.95
N SER A 377 -37.50 -7.24 -20.66
CA SER A 377 -37.73 -8.05 -21.85
C SER A 377 -38.52 -9.34 -21.61
N TYR A 378 -38.61 -9.84 -20.38
CA TYR A 378 -39.35 -11.08 -20.08
C TYR A 378 -40.86 -10.87 -19.91
N LEU A 379 -41.31 -9.61 -19.78
CA LEU A 379 -42.71 -9.24 -19.58
C LEU A 379 -43.35 -8.53 -20.79
N THR A 380 -42.56 -8.27 -21.83
CA THR A 380 -42.97 -7.71 -23.13
C THR A 380 -42.97 -8.80 -24.17
#